data_AF-G1V4U6-F1
#
_entry.id   AF-G1V4U6-F1
#
_cell.length_a   1.000
_cell.length_b   1.000
_cell.length_c   1.000
_cell.angle_alpha   90.00
_cell.angle_beta   90.00
_cell.angle_gamma   90.00
#
_symmetry.space_group_name_H-M   'P 1'
#
loop_
_entity.id
_entity.type
_entity.pdbx_description
1 polymer ?
#
loop_
_entity_poly.entity_id
_entity_poly.type
_entity_poly.pdbx_seq_one_letter_code
_entity_poly.pdbx_strand_id
1 'polypeptide(L)'
;MSQDYYERQEARRERYELRAERARQESDAAARQAEKIASIIPMGQPILVGHHSEGRDRRYRARIGQTMDKAISLDKKAAYYEEKAKCIGQSGISSDAPDALERLEKKLAERERAHAWMKEVNKAFKKGDAALLALGMTQAQIDKMRATMSSCHHQPYPQFSLANNSAEIRRIKARIEKLKATAQNVTIKTPFAGGTVVDNVEENRLQILFDDKPDADTRTKLKSHGFRWSPRNGAWQRMRSNAATYYAKQICGICDALKPTA
;
A
#
# COMPACT_ATOMS: atom_id res chain seq x y z
N MET A 1 -10.87 9.72 17.13
CA MET A 1 -11.14 8.94 15.89
C MET A 1 -10.24 9.34 14.70
N SER A 2 -9.67 10.56 14.65
CA SER A 2 -8.69 10.99 13.62
C SER A 2 -7.27 10.41 13.83
N GLN A 3 -6.87 10.27 15.10
CA GLN A 3 -5.57 9.74 15.52
C GLN A 3 -5.35 8.24 15.17
N ASP A 4 -6.41 7.42 15.14
CA ASP A 4 -6.32 5.97 14.94
C ASP A 4 -5.75 5.56 13.56
N TYR A 5 -5.91 6.35 12.48
CA TYR A 5 -5.34 5.96 11.19
C TYR A 5 -3.81 6.06 11.18
N TYR A 6 -3.28 7.24 11.54
CA TYR A 6 -1.83 7.48 11.53
C TYR A 6 -1.14 6.64 12.60
N GLU A 7 -1.72 6.54 13.80
CA GLU A 7 -1.23 5.64 14.85
C GLU A 7 -1.17 4.17 14.38
N ARG A 8 -2.17 3.69 13.63
CA ARG A 8 -2.12 2.33 13.05
C ARG A 8 -1.04 2.16 12.00
N GLN A 9 -0.75 3.18 11.18
CA GLN A 9 0.35 3.13 10.21
C GLN A 9 1.71 3.13 10.93
N GLU A 10 1.89 4.01 11.90
CA GLU A 10 3.10 4.11 12.73
C GLU A 10 3.34 2.80 13.49
N ALA A 11 2.34 2.30 14.23
CA ALA A 11 2.43 1.01 14.92
C ALA A 11 2.70 -0.17 13.96
N ARG A 12 2.25 -0.07 12.70
CA ARG A 12 2.59 -1.07 11.68
C ARG A 12 4.05 -0.95 11.25
N ARG A 13 4.56 0.28 11.09
CA ARG A 13 5.96 0.57 10.76
C ARG A 13 6.88 0.06 11.85
N GLU A 14 6.64 0.44 13.10
CA GLU A 14 7.38 0.00 14.28
C GLU A 14 7.43 -1.53 14.39
N ARG A 15 6.31 -2.22 14.14
CA ARG A 15 6.28 -3.69 14.12
C ARG A 15 7.20 -4.30 13.07
N TYR A 16 7.35 -3.68 11.89
CA TYR A 16 8.28 -4.16 10.88
C TYR A 16 9.72 -3.79 11.21
N GLU A 17 9.98 -2.60 11.74
CA GLU A 17 11.29 -2.17 12.23
C GLU A 17 11.81 -3.12 13.31
N LEU A 18 11.00 -3.41 14.33
CA LEU A 18 11.36 -4.38 15.38
C LEU A 18 11.63 -5.79 14.83
N ARG A 19 10.91 -6.22 13.78
CA ARG A 19 11.15 -7.51 13.11
C ARG A 19 12.45 -7.50 12.31
N ALA A 20 12.77 -6.38 11.68
CA ALA A 20 14.03 -6.20 10.97
C ALA A 20 15.21 -6.23 11.96
N GLU A 21 15.14 -5.47 13.05
CA GLU A 21 16.15 -5.45 14.11
C GLU A 21 16.41 -6.83 14.71
N ARG A 22 15.35 -7.57 15.05
CA ARG A 22 15.51 -8.96 15.54
C ARG A 22 16.19 -9.85 14.50
N ALA A 23 15.80 -9.75 13.23
CA ALA A 23 16.43 -10.52 12.16
C ALA A 23 17.91 -10.13 11.94
N ARG A 24 18.26 -8.85 12.06
CA ARG A 24 19.66 -8.37 12.06
C ARG A 24 20.45 -8.98 13.20
N GLN A 25 19.94 -8.89 14.43
CA GLN A 25 20.60 -9.43 15.61
C GLN A 25 20.82 -10.95 15.50
N GLU A 26 19.84 -11.68 14.99
CA GLU A 26 19.96 -13.13 14.72
C GLU A 26 20.99 -13.42 13.62
N SER A 27 21.04 -12.59 12.56
CA SER A 27 22.05 -12.68 11.49
C SER A 27 23.46 -12.47 12.03
N ASP A 28 23.68 -11.39 12.78
CA ASP A 28 24.98 -11.04 13.36
C ASP A 28 25.45 -12.09 14.37
N ALA A 29 24.53 -12.69 15.12
CA ALA A 29 24.83 -13.82 16.00
C ALA A 29 25.25 -15.06 15.20
N ALA A 30 24.55 -15.38 14.11
CA ALA A 30 24.90 -16.51 13.24
C ALA A 30 26.24 -16.28 12.52
N ALA A 31 26.52 -15.07 12.06
CA ALA A 31 27.79 -14.70 11.44
C ALA A 31 28.96 -14.84 12.44
N ARG A 32 28.83 -14.29 13.65
CA ARG A 32 29.81 -14.45 14.74
C ARG A 32 30.02 -15.92 15.12
N GLN A 33 28.97 -16.73 15.10
CA GLN A 33 29.07 -18.17 15.33
C GLN A 33 29.84 -18.87 14.20
N ALA A 34 29.57 -18.54 12.93
CA ALA A 34 30.29 -19.08 11.79
C ALA A 34 31.79 -18.73 11.87
N GLU A 35 32.11 -17.48 12.22
CA GLU A 35 33.48 -17.01 12.43
C GLU A 35 34.18 -17.78 13.57
N LYS A 36 33.51 -17.98 14.70
CA LYS A 36 34.05 -18.77 15.83
C LYS A 36 34.30 -20.24 15.48
N ILE A 37 33.46 -20.85 14.64
CA ILE A 37 33.67 -22.22 14.15
C ILE A 37 34.83 -22.24 13.16
N ALA A 38 34.92 -21.23 12.28
CA ALA A 38 35.96 -21.12 11.27
C ALA A 38 37.35 -20.87 11.87
N SER A 39 37.46 -20.10 12.96
CA SER A 39 38.75 -19.76 13.59
C SER A 39 39.52 -20.95 14.15
N ILE A 40 38.86 -22.10 14.34
CA ILE A 40 39.49 -23.35 14.77
C ILE A 40 40.33 -23.98 13.63
N ILE A 41 40.02 -23.68 12.36
CA ILE A 41 40.81 -24.16 11.21
C ILE A 41 41.90 -23.13 10.89
N PRO A 42 43.19 -23.49 11.02
CA PRO A 42 44.29 -22.68 10.52
C PRO A 42 44.10 -22.27 9.06
N MET A 43 44.34 -21.00 8.77
CA MET A 43 44.20 -20.46 7.42
C MET A 43 45.08 -21.23 6.43
N GLY A 44 44.50 -21.63 5.31
CA GLY A 44 45.19 -22.36 4.25
C GLY A 44 45.38 -23.86 4.49
N GLN A 45 44.90 -24.43 5.60
CA GLN A 45 44.98 -25.88 5.82
C GLN A 45 44.15 -26.64 4.76
N PRO A 46 44.75 -27.55 3.96
CA PRO A 46 44.02 -28.35 2.99
C PRO A 46 43.25 -29.50 3.66
N ILE A 47 42.22 -29.99 2.97
CA ILE A 47 41.52 -31.22 3.38
C ILE A 47 42.44 -32.41 3.05
N LEU A 48 42.77 -33.24 4.04
CA LEU A 48 43.56 -34.46 3.84
C LEU A 48 42.69 -35.55 3.22
N VAL A 49 42.68 -35.64 1.89
CA VAL A 49 41.91 -36.63 1.13
C VAL A 49 42.49 -38.03 1.34
N GLY A 50 41.64 -39.01 1.64
CA GLY A 50 42.01 -40.40 1.93
C GLY A 50 42.41 -40.68 3.38
N HIS A 51 42.49 -39.67 4.25
CA HIS A 51 42.80 -39.85 5.66
C HIS A 51 41.54 -40.17 6.48
N HIS A 52 41.66 -40.92 7.59
CA HIS A 52 40.50 -41.28 8.43
C HIS A 52 39.74 -40.07 9.00
N SER A 53 40.34 -38.88 9.01
CA SER A 53 39.74 -37.62 9.50
C SER A 53 39.02 -36.82 8.41
N GLU A 54 39.14 -37.20 7.13
CA GLU A 54 38.58 -36.48 5.97
C GLU A 54 37.08 -36.21 6.14
N GLY A 55 36.31 -37.25 6.48
CA GLY A 55 34.86 -37.14 6.65
C GLY A 55 34.46 -36.19 7.78
N ARG A 56 35.26 -36.10 8.84
CA ARG A 56 35.03 -35.18 9.96
C ARG A 56 35.31 -33.74 9.55
N ASP A 57 36.44 -33.49 8.87
CA ASP A 57 36.82 -32.15 8.41
C ASP A 57 35.81 -31.59 7.40
N ARG A 58 35.37 -32.40 6.42
CA ARG A 58 34.33 -32.00 5.46
C ARG A 58 33.02 -31.61 6.14
N ARG A 59 32.54 -32.40 7.10
CA ARG A 59 31.31 -32.07 7.85
C ARG A 59 31.47 -30.81 8.68
N TYR A 60 32.65 -30.59 9.26
CA TYR A 60 32.94 -29.40 10.04
C TYR A 60 32.93 -28.14 9.16
N ARG A 61 33.61 -28.17 8.01
CA ARG A 61 33.59 -27.07 7.02
C ARG A 61 32.19 -26.84 6.44
N ALA A 62 31.43 -27.90 6.17
CA ALA A 62 30.03 -27.78 5.73
C ALA A 62 29.16 -27.08 6.79
N ARG A 63 29.38 -27.31 8.08
CA ARG A 63 28.67 -26.63 9.17
C ARG A 63 28.96 -25.12 9.18
N ILE A 64 30.19 -24.70 8.89
CA ILE A 64 30.55 -23.28 8.75
C ILE A 64 29.70 -22.66 7.62
N GLY A 65 29.71 -23.29 6.45
CA GLY A 65 28.93 -22.86 5.28
C GLY A 65 27.44 -22.75 5.60
N GLN A 66 26.83 -23.80 6.17
CA GLN A 66 25.42 -23.80 6.56
C GLN A 66 25.07 -22.70 7.58
N THR A 67 25.96 -22.42 8.52
CA THR A 67 25.75 -21.36 9.52
C THR A 67 25.85 -19.97 8.88
N MET A 68 26.76 -19.80 7.92
CA MET A 68 26.87 -18.57 7.14
C MET A 68 25.68 -18.37 6.19
N ASP A 69 25.22 -19.42 5.52
CA ASP A 69 24.01 -19.40 4.68
C ASP A 69 22.79 -18.99 5.50
N LYS A 70 22.69 -19.49 6.75
CA LYS A 70 21.67 -19.06 7.70
C LYS A 70 21.78 -17.56 8.00
N ALA A 71 22.98 -17.05 8.29
CA ALA A 71 23.19 -15.61 8.52
C ALA A 71 22.73 -14.78 7.32
N ILE A 72 23.17 -15.13 6.10
CA ILE A 72 22.76 -14.46 4.86
C ILE A 72 21.23 -14.49 4.69
N SER A 73 20.58 -15.61 5.00
CA SER A 73 19.12 -15.71 4.90
C SER A 73 18.38 -14.78 5.88
N LEU A 74 18.94 -14.60 7.09
CA LEU A 74 18.40 -13.72 8.12
C LEU A 74 18.63 -12.25 7.78
N ASP A 75 19.79 -11.90 7.21
CA ASP A 75 20.05 -10.55 6.72
C ASP A 75 19.10 -10.16 5.57
N LYS A 76 18.87 -11.08 4.61
CA LYS A 76 17.84 -10.88 3.56
C LYS A 76 16.44 -10.66 4.16
N LYS A 77 16.10 -11.40 5.22
CA LYS A 77 14.84 -11.25 5.95
C LYS A 77 14.76 -9.90 6.67
N ALA A 78 15.86 -9.40 7.23
CA ALA A 78 15.92 -8.07 7.81
C ALA A 78 15.68 -6.99 6.75
N ALA A 79 16.44 -7.02 5.64
CA ALA A 79 16.29 -6.09 4.53
C ALA A 79 14.85 -6.07 3.98
N TYR A 80 14.21 -7.24 3.86
CA TYR A 80 12.80 -7.33 3.48
C TYR A 80 11.87 -6.56 4.43
N TYR A 81 12.05 -6.70 5.74
CA TYR A 81 11.22 -5.97 6.71
C TYR A 81 11.52 -4.47 6.74
N GLU A 82 12.78 -4.06 6.56
CA GLU A 82 13.16 -2.66 6.41
C GLU A 82 12.48 -2.03 5.18
N GLU A 83 12.45 -2.73 4.04
CA GLU A 83 11.74 -2.29 2.85
C GLU A 83 10.24 -2.17 3.12
N LYS A 84 9.63 -3.16 3.80
CA LYS A 84 8.21 -3.09 4.18
C LYS A 84 7.92 -1.91 5.11
N ALA A 85 8.80 -1.58 6.05
CA ALA A 85 8.67 -0.41 6.90
C ALA A 85 8.71 0.88 6.07
N LYS A 86 9.68 1.02 5.16
CA LYS A 86 9.82 2.19 4.28
C LYS A 86 8.62 2.40 3.36
N CYS A 87 8.01 1.34 2.85
CA CYS A 87 6.85 1.43 1.97
C CYS A 87 5.54 1.83 2.69
N ILE A 88 5.49 1.80 4.03
CA ILE A 88 4.32 2.24 4.76
C ILE A 88 4.11 3.74 4.56
N GLY A 89 2.89 4.14 4.22
CA GLY A 89 2.54 5.54 3.96
C GLY A 89 2.95 6.08 2.59
N GLN A 90 3.77 5.37 1.80
CA GLN A 90 4.17 5.79 0.44
C GLN A 90 3.10 5.54 -0.63
N SER A 91 2.06 4.77 -0.30
CA SER A 91 0.94 4.52 -1.20
C SER A 91 0.15 5.80 -1.51
N GLY A 92 -0.77 5.71 -2.47
CA GLY A 92 -1.70 6.79 -2.75
C GLY A 92 -2.49 7.24 -1.51
N ILE A 93 -3.02 8.46 -1.57
CA ILE A 93 -3.84 9.04 -0.50
C ILE A 93 -4.97 8.04 -0.17
N SER A 94 -5.04 7.56 1.08
CA SER A 94 -6.09 6.63 1.53
C SER A 94 -7.41 7.36 1.75
N SER A 95 -8.55 6.68 1.58
CA SER A 95 -9.86 7.23 2.00
C SER A 95 -10.02 7.29 3.51
N ASP A 96 -9.31 6.41 4.24
CA ASP A 96 -9.40 6.29 5.69
C ASP A 96 -8.53 7.34 6.42
N ALA A 97 -7.74 8.13 5.66
CA ALA A 97 -6.96 9.22 6.23
C ALA A 97 -7.89 10.42 6.51
N PRO A 98 -7.83 11.03 7.71
CA PRO A 98 -8.72 12.13 8.09
C PRO A 98 -8.53 13.38 7.21
N ASP A 99 -7.32 13.60 6.72
CA ASP A 99 -6.90 14.68 5.83
C ASP A 99 -6.96 14.29 4.34
N ALA A 100 -7.62 13.19 3.99
CA ALA A 100 -7.68 12.69 2.62
C ALA A 100 -8.26 13.71 1.63
N LEU A 101 -9.32 14.42 2.02
CA LEU A 101 -9.96 15.44 1.19
C LEU A 101 -9.01 16.62 0.93
N GLU A 102 -8.39 17.16 1.97
CA GLU A 102 -7.44 18.28 1.86
C GLU A 102 -6.27 17.91 0.94
N ARG A 103 -5.69 16.71 1.12
CA ARG A 103 -4.59 16.23 0.28
C ARG A 103 -5.00 16.03 -1.18
N LEU A 104 -6.23 15.57 -1.43
CA LEU A 104 -6.76 15.43 -2.78
C LEU A 104 -7.04 16.78 -3.44
N GLU A 105 -7.56 17.75 -2.68
CA GLU A 105 -7.80 19.11 -3.17
C GLU A 105 -6.49 19.84 -3.49
N LYS A 106 -5.46 19.70 -2.64
CA LYS A 106 -4.12 20.20 -2.94
C LYS A 106 -3.54 19.57 -4.22
N LYS A 107 -3.62 18.24 -4.33
CA LYS A 107 -3.18 17.52 -5.53
C LYS A 107 -3.94 17.95 -6.78
N LEU A 108 -5.24 18.21 -6.66
CA LEU A 108 -6.06 18.72 -7.74
C LEU A 108 -5.57 20.10 -8.20
N ALA A 109 -5.38 21.02 -7.26
CA ALA A 109 -4.90 22.37 -7.56
C ALA A 109 -3.52 22.36 -8.23
N GLU A 110 -2.59 21.54 -7.77
CA GLU A 110 -1.27 21.36 -8.39
C GLU A 110 -1.39 20.86 -9.84
N ARG A 111 -2.26 19.88 -10.09
CA ARG A 111 -2.49 19.32 -11.43
C ARG A 111 -3.18 20.30 -12.37
N GLU A 112 -4.12 21.09 -11.87
CA GLU A 112 -4.79 22.15 -12.63
C GLU A 112 -3.81 23.28 -13.01
N ARG A 113 -2.97 23.73 -12.07
CA ARG A 113 -1.88 24.68 -12.34
C ARG A 113 -0.92 24.15 -13.40
N ALA A 114 -0.47 22.90 -13.24
CA ALA A 114 0.39 22.25 -14.23
C ALA A 114 -0.29 22.15 -15.60
N HIS A 115 -1.59 21.85 -15.64
CA HIS A 115 -2.36 21.78 -16.89
C HIS A 115 -2.43 23.13 -17.62
N ALA A 116 -2.74 24.18 -16.87
CA ALA A 116 -2.78 25.54 -17.39
C ALA A 116 -1.39 25.95 -17.91
N TRP A 117 -0.34 25.69 -17.14
CA TRP A 117 1.04 25.93 -17.53
C TRP A 117 1.41 25.21 -18.84
N MET A 118 1.12 23.91 -18.96
CA MET A 118 1.40 23.15 -20.17
C MET A 118 0.70 23.73 -21.41
N LYS A 119 -0.55 24.18 -21.25
CA LYS A 119 -1.30 24.84 -22.34
C LYS A 119 -0.68 26.17 -22.75
N GLU A 120 -0.32 27.01 -21.78
CA GLU A 120 0.30 28.31 -22.06
C GLU A 120 1.68 28.15 -22.68
N VAL A 121 2.50 27.21 -22.22
CA VAL A 121 3.80 26.90 -22.84
C VAL A 121 3.63 26.44 -24.28
N ASN A 122 2.69 25.52 -24.57
CA ASN A 122 2.45 25.09 -25.95
C ASN A 122 1.96 26.24 -26.84
N LYS A 123 1.15 27.16 -26.29
CA LYS A 123 0.66 28.35 -27.00
C LYS A 123 1.79 29.35 -27.27
N ALA A 124 2.64 29.60 -26.29
CA ALA A 124 3.82 30.46 -26.42
C ALA A 124 4.85 29.87 -27.38
N PHE A 125 5.07 28.56 -27.33
CA PHE A 125 6.00 27.86 -28.24
C PHE A 125 5.64 28.05 -29.71
N LYS A 126 4.35 28.06 -30.05
CA LYS A 126 3.86 28.35 -31.42
C LYS A 126 4.17 29.78 -31.89
N LYS A 127 4.39 30.71 -30.97
CA LYS A 127 4.69 32.12 -31.25
C LYS A 127 6.19 32.45 -31.25
N GLY A 128 7.04 31.50 -30.85
CA GLY A 128 8.49 31.66 -30.79
C GLY A 128 9.03 32.06 -29.41
N ASP A 129 10.36 32.17 -29.32
CA ASP A 129 11.08 32.28 -28.04
C ASP A 129 10.76 33.57 -27.27
N ALA A 130 10.47 34.68 -27.97
CA ALA A 130 10.03 35.92 -27.34
C ALA A 130 8.78 35.73 -26.47
N ALA A 131 7.84 34.88 -26.89
CA ALA A 131 6.62 34.59 -26.12
C ALA A 131 6.90 33.66 -24.92
N LEU A 132 7.90 32.79 -25.00
CA LEU A 132 8.33 31.93 -23.90
C LEU A 132 9.10 32.71 -22.83
N LEU A 133 9.96 33.65 -23.25
CA LEU A 133 10.63 34.59 -22.36
C LEU A 133 9.62 35.48 -21.62
N ALA A 134 8.59 35.97 -22.33
CA ALA A 134 7.50 36.72 -21.72
C ALA A 134 6.66 35.91 -20.72
N LEU A 135 6.65 34.58 -20.84
CA LEU A 135 6.02 33.65 -19.89
C LEU A 135 6.89 33.44 -18.63
N GLY A 136 8.09 34.03 -18.57
CA GLY A 136 9.03 33.91 -17.45
C GLY A 136 10.02 32.75 -17.57
N MET A 137 10.11 32.09 -18.73
CA MET A 137 11.16 31.10 -18.97
C MET A 137 12.50 31.77 -19.27
N THR A 138 13.60 31.18 -18.83
CA THR A 138 14.95 31.64 -19.22
C THR A 138 15.37 31.01 -20.56
N GLN A 139 16.32 31.64 -21.27
CA GLN A 139 16.82 31.08 -22.53
C GLN A 139 17.38 29.66 -22.34
N ALA A 140 18.15 29.43 -21.27
CA ALA A 140 18.66 28.11 -20.93
C ALA A 140 17.55 27.07 -20.70
N GLN A 141 16.41 27.47 -20.13
CA GLN A 141 15.26 26.57 -19.98
C GLN A 141 14.60 26.25 -21.32
N ILE A 142 14.50 27.23 -22.23
CA ILE A 142 13.97 27.04 -23.58
C ILE A 142 14.87 26.09 -24.37
N ASP A 143 16.17 26.30 -24.35
CA ASP A 143 17.15 25.47 -25.05
C ASP A 143 17.14 24.02 -24.50
N LYS A 144 17.12 23.86 -23.17
CA LYS A 144 16.98 22.55 -22.52
C LYS A 144 15.67 21.87 -22.87
N MET A 145 14.56 22.61 -22.89
CA MET A 145 13.25 22.09 -23.29
C MET A 145 13.30 21.55 -24.71
N ARG A 146 13.85 22.33 -25.66
CA ARG A 146 14.02 21.90 -27.07
C ARG A 146 14.96 20.68 -27.19
N ALA A 147 16.07 20.66 -26.46
CA ALA A 147 16.99 19.53 -26.46
C ALA A 147 16.39 18.24 -25.87
N THR A 148 15.45 18.36 -24.92
CA THR A 148 14.77 17.21 -24.30
C THR A 148 13.56 16.74 -25.11
N MET A 149 13.08 17.55 -26.05
CA MET A 149 11.97 17.15 -26.93
C MET A 149 12.41 16.04 -27.86
N SER A 150 11.58 15.00 -27.97
CA SER A 150 11.76 13.99 -29.01
C SER A 150 11.59 14.64 -30.39
N SER A 151 12.36 14.17 -31.36
CA SER A 151 12.32 14.67 -32.74
C SER A 151 10.94 14.53 -33.40
N CYS A 152 10.10 13.61 -32.90
CA CYS A 152 8.74 13.40 -33.39
C CYS A 152 7.68 14.30 -32.72
N HIS A 153 8.06 15.22 -31.82
CA HIS A 153 7.13 16.10 -31.12
C HIS A 153 7.21 17.53 -31.67
N HIS A 154 6.09 18.03 -32.18
CA HIS A 154 5.98 19.40 -32.71
C HIS A 154 5.72 20.47 -31.63
N GLN A 155 5.62 20.07 -30.36
CA GLN A 155 5.40 20.96 -29.22
C GLN A 155 5.99 20.35 -27.94
N PRO A 156 6.41 21.17 -26.96
CA PRO A 156 7.05 20.69 -25.72
C PRO A 156 6.19 19.72 -24.92
N TYR A 157 4.88 20.00 -24.81
CA TYR A 157 3.94 19.10 -24.15
C TYR A 157 3.05 18.42 -25.19
N PRO A 158 3.34 17.18 -25.59
CA PRO A 158 2.56 16.48 -26.60
C PRO A 158 1.12 16.22 -26.15
N GLN A 159 0.21 15.98 -27.11
CA GLN A 159 -1.22 15.85 -26.84
C GLN A 159 -1.54 14.78 -25.80
N PHE A 160 -0.83 13.65 -25.81
CA PHE A 160 -1.03 12.59 -24.81
C PHE A 160 -0.71 13.04 -23.39
N SER A 161 0.28 13.94 -23.21
CA SER A 161 0.64 14.46 -21.88
C SER A 161 -0.49 15.32 -21.31
N LEU A 162 -1.05 16.21 -22.12
CA LEU A 162 -2.24 17.00 -21.77
C LEU A 162 -3.46 16.11 -21.51
N ALA A 163 -3.69 15.10 -22.36
CA ALA A 163 -4.80 14.18 -22.21
C ALA A 163 -4.69 13.38 -20.90
N ASN A 164 -3.50 12.85 -20.58
CA ASN A 164 -3.22 12.11 -19.35
C ASN A 164 -3.47 12.99 -18.12
N ASN A 165 -2.95 14.23 -18.12
CA ASN A 165 -3.16 15.14 -17.00
C ASN A 165 -4.65 15.52 -16.82
N SER A 166 -5.36 15.77 -17.92
CA SER A 166 -6.81 16.04 -17.88
C SER A 166 -7.62 14.85 -17.37
N ALA A 167 -7.24 13.62 -17.73
CA ALA A 167 -7.88 12.41 -17.23
C ALA A 167 -7.64 12.25 -15.73
N GLU A 168 -6.42 12.50 -15.25
CA GLU A 168 -6.09 12.51 -13.83
C GLU A 168 -6.88 13.57 -13.04
N ILE A 169 -7.01 14.79 -13.57
CA ILE A 169 -7.83 15.85 -12.96
C ILE A 169 -9.29 15.36 -12.79
N ARG A 170 -9.89 14.79 -13.85
CA ARG A 170 -11.25 14.24 -13.79
C ARG A 170 -11.39 13.13 -12.75
N ARG A 171 -10.41 12.21 -12.69
CA ARG A 171 -10.38 11.13 -11.69
C ARG A 171 -10.33 11.67 -10.26
N ILE A 172 -9.48 12.67 -10.00
CA ILE A 172 -9.35 13.27 -8.68
C ILE A 172 -10.66 14.00 -8.29
N LYS A 173 -11.27 14.77 -9.20
CA LYS A 173 -12.56 15.42 -8.96
C LYS A 173 -13.64 14.41 -8.61
N ALA A 174 -13.83 13.37 -9.43
CA ALA A 174 -14.80 12.32 -9.17
C ALA A 174 -14.55 11.61 -7.82
N ARG A 175 -13.28 11.44 -7.45
CA ARG A 175 -12.90 10.87 -6.17
C ARG A 175 -13.24 11.78 -4.98
N ILE A 176 -13.00 13.09 -5.09
CA ILE A 176 -13.36 14.08 -4.06
C ILE A 176 -14.88 14.07 -3.85
N GLU A 177 -15.66 14.14 -4.92
CA GLU A 177 -17.13 14.10 -4.85
C GLU A 177 -17.62 12.83 -4.17
N LYS A 178 -17.06 11.67 -4.54
CA LYS A 178 -17.40 10.40 -3.89
C LYS A 178 -17.10 10.40 -2.39
N LEU A 179 -15.97 10.96 -1.97
CA LEU A 179 -15.61 11.05 -0.55
C LEU A 179 -16.52 12.03 0.19
N LYS A 180 -16.85 13.18 -0.40
CA LYS A 180 -17.81 14.15 0.16
C LYS A 180 -19.19 13.53 0.35
N ALA A 181 -19.70 12.82 -0.65
CA ALA A 181 -20.96 12.10 -0.55
C ALA A 181 -20.91 11.00 0.54
N THR A 182 -19.79 10.27 0.64
CA THR A 182 -19.63 9.22 1.65
C THR A 182 -19.55 9.78 3.07
N ALA A 183 -18.99 10.98 3.25
CA ALA A 183 -18.88 11.66 4.54
C ALA A 183 -20.26 12.08 5.11
N GLN A 184 -21.27 12.23 4.25
CA GLN A 184 -22.64 12.53 4.66
C GLN A 184 -23.43 11.29 5.12
N ASN A 185 -22.88 10.08 4.91
CA ASN A 185 -23.55 8.87 5.34
C ASN A 185 -23.61 8.81 6.87
N VAL A 186 -24.73 8.30 7.38
CA VAL A 186 -24.92 8.03 8.81
C VAL A 186 -24.79 6.54 9.09
N THR A 187 -24.37 6.21 10.32
CA THR A 187 -24.29 4.81 10.75
C THR A 187 -25.71 4.26 10.93
N ILE A 188 -26.03 3.20 10.18
CA ILE A 188 -27.36 2.57 10.21
C ILE A 188 -27.24 1.21 10.88
N LYS A 189 -28.11 0.93 11.85
CA LYS A 189 -28.26 -0.38 12.48
C LYS A 189 -29.55 -1.02 11.99
N THR A 190 -29.44 -2.18 11.36
CA THR A 190 -30.57 -2.95 10.83
C THR A 190 -30.66 -4.27 11.59
N PRO A 191 -31.66 -4.45 12.47
CA PRO A 191 -31.85 -5.71 13.18
C PRO A 191 -32.34 -6.81 12.22
N PHE A 192 -32.02 -8.07 12.53
CA PHE A 192 -32.54 -9.25 11.84
C PHE A 192 -32.72 -10.41 12.83
N ALA A 193 -33.31 -11.52 12.37
CA ALA A 193 -33.47 -12.71 13.20
C ALA A 193 -32.08 -13.32 13.53
N GLY A 194 -31.63 -13.15 14.78
CA GLY A 194 -30.35 -13.66 15.26
C GLY A 194 -29.19 -12.65 15.27
N GLY A 195 -29.47 -11.35 15.14
CA GLY A 195 -28.45 -10.33 15.33
C GLY A 195 -28.78 -8.95 14.76
N THR A 196 -27.73 -8.15 14.52
CA THR A 196 -27.82 -6.81 13.93
C THR A 196 -26.72 -6.57 12.90
N VAL A 197 -27.09 -6.03 11.74
CA VAL A 197 -26.15 -5.49 10.76
C VAL A 197 -25.92 -4.01 11.05
N VAL A 198 -24.67 -3.61 11.20
CA VAL A 198 -24.26 -2.21 11.45
C VAL A 198 -23.44 -1.72 10.27
N ASP A 199 -23.98 -0.75 9.54
CA ASP A 199 -23.24 -0.02 8.50
C ASP A 199 -22.44 1.12 9.15
N ASN A 200 -21.28 0.79 9.70
CA ASN A 200 -20.46 1.68 10.53
C ASN A 200 -19.63 2.63 9.66
N VAL A 201 -20.10 3.88 9.54
CA VAL A 201 -19.45 4.93 8.74
C VAL A 201 -18.09 5.29 9.32
N GLU A 202 -17.99 5.40 10.65
CA GLU A 202 -16.80 5.85 11.36
C GLU A 202 -15.63 4.87 11.18
N GLU A 203 -15.89 3.56 11.25
CA GLU A 203 -14.87 2.54 11.01
C GLU A 203 -14.68 2.21 9.52
N ASN A 204 -15.53 2.76 8.64
CA ASN A 204 -15.63 2.35 7.23
C ASN A 204 -15.76 0.81 7.11
N ARG A 205 -16.59 0.20 7.97
CA ARG A 205 -16.86 -1.25 8.00
C ARG A 205 -18.36 -1.54 7.99
N LEU A 206 -18.74 -2.58 7.25
CA LEU A 206 -20.05 -3.22 7.43
C LEU A 206 -19.84 -4.39 8.39
N GLN A 207 -20.53 -4.35 9.53
CA GLN A 207 -20.39 -5.29 10.62
C GLN A 207 -21.68 -6.09 10.76
N ILE A 208 -21.57 -7.40 10.97
CA ILE A 208 -22.68 -8.29 11.28
C ILE A 208 -22.40 -8.85 12.67
N LEU A 209 -23.19 -8.41 13.64
CA LEU A 209 -23.18 -8.92 15.00
C LEU A 209 -24.26 -10.00 15.08
N PHE A 210 -23.86 -11.22 15.40
CA PHE A 210 -24.81 -12.29 15.71
C PHE A 210 -24.95 -12.39 17.22
N ASP A 211 -26.14 -12.74 17.70
CA ASP A 211 -26.40 -12.94 19.13
C ASP A 211 -25.61 -14.17 19.65
N ASP A 212 -25.57 -15.22 18.83
CA ASP A 212 -24.84 -16.47 19.07
C ASP A 212 -23.89 -16.81 17.92
N LYS A 213 -23.02 -17.81 18.15
CA LYS A 213 -22.11 -18.29 17.10
C LYS A 213 -22.90 -18.86 15.92
N PRO A 214 -22.79 -18.26 14.71
CA PRO A 214 -23.52 -18.76 13.54
C PRO A 214 -23.01 -20.15 13.13
N ASP A 215 -23.88 -20.91 12.48
CA ASP A 215 -23.61 -22.27 12.03
C ASP A 215 -22.47 -22.34 11.00
N ALA A 216 -22.01 -23.56 10.68
CA ALA A 216 -20.87 -23.76 9.79
C ALA A 216 -21.13 -23.30 8.34
N ASP A 217 -22.36 -23.43 7.83
CA ASP A 217 -22.72 -23.05 6.47
C ASP A 217 -22.78 -21.53 6.34
N THR A 218 -23.44 -20.85 7.29
CA THR A 218 -23.48 -19.38 7.34
C THR A 218 -22.07 -18.78 7.42
N ARG A 219 -21.18 -19.35 8.23
CA ARG A 219 -19.77 -18.91 8.29
C ARG A 219 -19.02 -19.13 6.99
N THR A 220 -19.33 -20.18 6.25
CA THR A 220 -18.73 -20.46 4.95
C THR A 220 -19.19 -19.44 3.91
N LYS A 221 -20.49 -19.13 3.87
CA LYS A 221 -21.06 -18.06 3.03
C LYS A 221 -20.48 -16.69 3.36
N LEU A 222 -20.35 -16.35 4.64
CA LEU A 222 -19.72 -15.09 5.06
C LEU A 222 -18.28 -14.98 4.53
N LYS A 223 -17.49 -16.06 4.66
CA LYS A 223 -16.11 -16.10 4.17
C LYS A 223 -16.02 -16.02 2.64
N SER A 224 -16.92 -16.68 1.90
CA SER A 224 -16.93 -16.62 0.42
C SER A 224 -17.25 -15.21 -0.08
N HIS A 225 -18.10 -14.47 0.64
CA HIS A 225 -18.39 -13.06 0.37
C HIS A 225 -17.43 -12.07 1.06
N GLY A 226 -16.27 -12.53 1.53
CA GLY A 226 -15.18 -11.68 2.01
C GLY A 226 -15.36 -11.09 3.41
N PHE A 227 -16.37 -11.51 4.18
CA PHE A 227 -16.47 -11.18 5.59
C PHE A 227 -15.43 -11.95 6.40
N ARG A 228 -14.78 -11.26 7.34
CA ARG A 228 -13.80 -11.84 8.25
C ARG A 228 -14.23 -11.57 9.70
N TRP A 229 -14.08 -12.57 10.54
CA TRP A 229 -14.31 -12.43 11.98
C TRP A 229 -13.29 -11.47 12.59
N SER A 230 -13.77 -10.50 13.36
CA SER A 230 -12.96 -9.57 14.15
C SER A 230 -13.16 -9.86 15.63
N PRO A 231 -12.18 -10.49 16.31
CA PRO A 231 -12.27 -10.74 17.76
C PRO A 231 -12.42 -9.46 18.57
N ARG A 232 -11.77 -8.37 18.15
CA ARG A 232 -11.83 -7.06 18.82
C ARG A 232 -13.23 -6.47 18.83
N ASN A 233 -13.97 -6.65 17.73
CA ASN A 233 -15.29 -6.05 17.55
C ASN A 233 -16.43 -7.06 17.81
N GLY A 234 -16.11 -8.33 18.07
CA GLY A 234 -17.10 -9.40 18.21
C GLY A 234 -18.01 -9.57 16.97
N ALA A 235 -17.54 -9.21 15.77
CA ALA A 235 -18.37 -9.10 14.58
C ALA A 235 -17.72 -9.72 13.34
N TRP A 236 -18.55 -10.23 12.43
CA TRP A 236 -18.15 -10.52 11.06
C TRP A 236 -18.15 -9.22 10.26
N GLN A 237 -17.01 -8.84 9.69
CA GLN A 237 -16.89 -7.54 9.04
C GLN A 237 -16.11 -7.57 7.73
N ARG A 238 -16.43 -6.60 6.86
CA ARG A 238 -15.64 -6.24 5.68
C ARG A 238 -15.74 -4.73 5.41
N MET A 239 -14.99 -4.25 4.44
CA MET A 239 -15.07 -2.85 4.00
C MET A 239 -16.47 -2.51 3.46
N ARG A 240 -16.97 -1.33 3.80
CA ARG A 240 -18.27 -0.84 3.33
C ARG A 240 -18.30 -0.75 1.81
N SER A 241 -19.38 -1.26 1.24
CA SER A 241 -19.68 -1.18 -0.18
C SER A 241 -21.12 -1.62 -0.40
N ASN A 242 -21.73 -1.17 -1.50
CA ASN A 242 -23.09 -1.60 -1.86
C ASN A 242 -23.19 -3.13 -1.94
N ALA A 243 -22.15 -3.79 -2.48
CA ALA A 243 -22.07 -5.25 -2.53
C ALA A 243 -22.00 -5.88 -1.13
N ALA A 244 -21.24 -5.29 -0.20
CA ALA A 244 -21.21 -5.77 1.18
C ALA A 244 -22.60 -5.73 1.81
N THR A 245 -23.31 -4.60 1.66
CA THR A 245 -24.66 -4.41 2.19
C THR A 245 -25.62 -5.42 1.57
N TYR A 246 -25.57 -5.59 0.25
CA TYR A 246 -26.39 -6.58 -0.47
C TYR A 246 -26.17 -8.00 0.07
N TYR A 247 -24.92 -8.46 0.16
CA TYR A 247 -24.64 -9.82 0.64
C TYR A 247 -24.94 -9.99 2.12
N ALA A 248 -24.74 -8.97 2.95
CA ALA A 248 -25.14 -9.03 4.36
C ALA A 248 -26.64 -9.23 4.48
N LYS A 249 -27.44 -8.46 3.74
CA LYS A 249 -28.90 -8.62 3.72
C LYS A 249 -29.32 -10.01 3.24
N GLN A 250 -28.72 -10.49 2.15
CA GLN A 250 -29.00 -11.82 1.61
C GLN A 250 -28.68 -12.94 2.60
N ILE A 251 -27.52 -12.89 3.27
CA ILE A 251 -27.10 -13.92 4.24
C ILE A 251 -27.96 -13.85 5.51
N CYS A 252 -28.32 -12.65 5.95
CA CYS A 252 -29.09 -12.43 7.18
C CYS A 252 -30.62 -12.49 6.98
N GLY A 253 -31.08 -12.80 5.75
CA GLY A 253 -32.51 -12.89 5.43
C GLY A 253 -33.26 -11.55 5.53
N ILE A 254 -32.56 -10.42 5.42
CA ILE A 254 -33.17 -9.09 5.47
C ILE A 254 -33.79 -8.81 4.10
N CYS A 255 -35.11 -8.87 4.01
CA CYS A 255 -35.84 -8.51 2.81
C CYS A 255 -35.96 -6.98 2.71
N ASP A 256 -35.45 -6.40 1.64
CA ASP A 256 -35.79 -5.02 1.28
C ASP A 256 -37.26 -5.02 0.84
N ALA A 257 -38.13 -4.33 1.58
CA ALA A 257 -39.49 -4.11 1.12
C ALA A 257 -39.43 -3.48 -0.28
N LEU A 258 -39.94 -4.19 -1.28
CA LEU A 258 -40.05 -3.71 -2.65
C LEU A 258 -40.70 -2.31 -2.60
N LYS A 259 -39.96 -1.27 -3.02
CA LYS A 259 -40.56 0.04 -3.25
C LYS A 259 -41.68 -0.17 -4.28
N PRO A 260 -42.94 0.19 -4.01
CA PRO A 260 -43.96 0.18 -5.04
C PRO A 260 -43.52 1.17 -6.12
N THR A 261 -43.34 0.66 -7.33
CA THR A 261 -43.18 1.48 -8.53
C THR A 261 -44.45 2.30 -8.72
N ALA A 262 -44.34 3.62 -8.58
CA ALA A 262 -45.33 4.58 -9.05
C ALA A 262 -45.02 4.95 -10.51
#